data_AF-A0A2S5CHM4-F1
#
_entry.id   AF-A0A2S5CHM4-F1
#
_cell.length_a   1.000
_cell.length_b   1.000
_cell.length_c   1.000
_cell.angle_alpha   90.00
_cell.angle_beta   90.00
_cell.angle_gamma   90.00
#
_symmetry.space_group_name_H-M   'P 1'
#
loop_
_entity.id
_entity.type
_entity.pdbx_description
1 polymer ?
#
loop_
_entity_poly.entity_id
_entity_poly.type
_entity_poly.pdbx_seq_one_letter_code
_entity_poly.pdbx_strand_id
1 'polypeptide(L)'
;MDIAFRANKILKRQNSYRAMDADLLSSIGQLLPLLPGETCIGIYENTLGELTDSILITNKGLHVFYDNDPRFIAFDNIEDVKCPSDKVNGDALSVKLTDNTLLSVPVRNGRGRFRDVFEFGRFVMRASGH
;
A
#
# COMPACT_ATOMS: atom_id res chain seq x y z
N MET A 1 10.42 10.66 11.02
CA MET A 1 9.19 11.29 10.48
C MET A 1 8.14 10.20 10.39
N ASP A 2 6.94 10.43 10.93
CA ASP A 2 5.86 9.44 11.07
C ASP A 2 5.28 8.96 9.72
N ILE A 3 5.03 7.64 9.59
CA ILE A 3 4.43 7.02 8.39
C ILE A 3 3.01 7.56 8.17
N ALA A 4 2.24 7.82 9.23
CA ALA A 4 0.88 8.34 9.10
C ALA A 4 0.87 9.74 8.46
N PHE A 5 1.84 10.58 8.83
CA PHE A 5 2.04 11.88 8.20
C PHE A 5 2.45 11.74 6.73
N ARG A 6 3.34 10.80 6.40
CA ARG A 6 3.77 10.55 5.01
C ARG A 6 2.63 10.08 4.13
N ALA A 7 1.84 9.10 4.60
CA ALA A 7 0.68 8.59 3.89
C ALA A 7 -0.33 9.71 3.62
N ASN A 8 -0.70 10.48 4.64
CA ASN A 8 -1.63 11.60 4.48
C ASN A 8 -1.11 12.72 3.58
N LYS A 9 0.21 12.96 3.54
CA LYS A 9 0.78 14.00 2.69
C LYS A 9 0.83 13.60 1.22
N ILE A 10 1.08 12.32 0.92
CA ILE A 10 1.33 11.81 -0.43
C ILE A 10 0.06 11.22 -1.04
N LEU A 11 -0.65 10.36 -0.30
CA LEU A 11 -1.75 9.55 -0.81
C LEU A 11 -3.12 10.22 -0.70
N LYS A 12 -3.31 11.22 0.17
CA LYS A 12 -4.62 11.88 0.40
C LYS A 12 -5.30 12.44 -0.86
N ARG A 13 -4.54 12.67 -1.94
CA ARG A 13 -5.07 13.18 -3.22
C ARG A 13 -5.51 12.06 -4.17
N GLN A 14 -5.28 10.81 -3.82
CA GLN A 14 -5.73 9.65 -4.59
C GLN A 14 -7.15 9.30 -4.16
N ASN A 15 -8.06 9.13 -5.12
CA ASN A 15 -9.47 8.81 -4.83
C ASN A 15 -9.63 7.45 -4.14
N SER A 16 -8.66 6.59 -4.35
CA SER A 16 -8.61 5.19 -3.92
C SER A 16 -8.02 5.04 -2.52
N TYR A 17 -7.41 6.11 -1.98
CA TYR A 17 -6.84 6.12 -0.63
C TYR A 17 -7.84 6.71 0.37
N ARG A 18 -8.03 5.99 1.48
CA ARG A 18 -8.80 6.47 2.63
C ARG A 18 -7.94 6.35 3.89
N ALA A 19 -7.84 7.45 4.63
CA ALA A 19 -7.25 7.43 5.96
C ALA A 19 -8.14 6.59 6.89
N MET A 20 -7.52 5.93 7.86
CA MET A 20 -8.25 5.08 8.80
C MET A 20 -9.15 5.93 9.71
N ASP A 21 -10.41 5.50 9.86
CA ASP A 21 -11.38 6.02 10.80
C ASP A 21 -12.01 4.88 11.63
N ALA A 22 -12.85 5.21 12.61
CA ALA A 22 -13.42 4.24 13.54
C ALA A 22 -14.33 3.19 12.85
N ASP A 23 -15.05 3.62 11.82
CA ASP A 23 -15.97 2.75 11.08
C ASP A 23 -15.18 1.75 10.22
N LEU A 24 -14.17 2.24 9.50
CA LEU A 24 -13.32 1.42 8.65
C LEU A 24 -12.47 0.43 9.46
N LEU A 25 -11.97 0.85 10.62
CA LEU A 25 -11.22 -0.03 11.53
C LEU A 25 -12.08 -1.22 11.97
N SER A 26 -13.37 -0.99 12.23
CA SER A 26 -14.31 -2.02 12.63
C SER A 26 -14.54 -3.04 11.50
N SER A 27 -14.61 -2.59 10.24
CA SER A 27 -14.71 -3.47 9.07
C SER A 27 -13.45 -4.28 8.81
N ILE A 28 -12.27 -3.69 9.00
CA ILE A 28 -10.97 -4.32 8.71
C ILE A 28 -10.52 -5.27 9.82
N GLY A 29 -10.84 -4.95 11.08
CA GLY A 29 -10.49 -5.81 12.23
C GLY A 29 -11.08 -7.22 12.16
N GLN A 30 -12.12 -7.42 11.33
CA GLN A 30 -12.67 -8.75 11.04
C GLN A 30 -11.90 -9.51 9.96
N LEU A 31 -11.12 -8.83 9.12
CA LEU A 31 -10.44 -9.40 7.96
C LEU A 31 -9.00 -9.81 8.24
N LEU A 32 -8.28 -9.13 9.15
CA LEU A 32 -6.93 -9.56 9.50
C LEU A 32 -6.52 -9.21 10.94
N PRO A 33 -5.84 -10.13 11.64
CA PRO A 33 -5.16 -9.79 12.87
C PRO A 33 -3.94 -8.92 12.54
N LEU A 34 -3.99 -7.66 12.97
CA LEU A 34 -2.82 -6.79 12.98
C LEU A 34 -1.73 -7.41 13.87
N LEU A 35 -0.46 -7.20 13.51
CA LEU A 35 0.67 -7.63 14.32
C LEU A 35 0.69 -6.88 15.66
N PRO A 36 1.30 -7.42 16.74
CA PRO A 36 1.43 -6.71 18.01
C PRO A 36 2.09 -5.34 17.85
N GLY A 37 1.42 -4.27 18.31
CA GLY A 37 1.88 -2.88 18.18
C GLY A 37 1.79 -2.29 16.76
N GLU A 38 1.16 -3.00 15.83
CA GLU A 38 0.81 -2.46 14.52
C GLU A 38 -0.43 -1.57 14.63
N THR A 39 -0.37 -0.40 14.01
CA THR A 39 -1.47 0.56 13.94
C THR A 39 -1.81 0.77 12.48
N CYS A 40 -3.08 0.59 12.14
CA CYS A 40 -3.55 0.85 10.81
C CYS A 40 -3.67 2.36 10.55
N ILE A 41 -3.14 2.81 9.41
CA ILE A 41 -3.04 4.21 9.01
C ILE A 41 -4.07 4.55 7.94
N GLY A 42 -4.34 3.62 7.03
CA GLY A 42 -5.30 3.80 5.96
C GLY A 42 -5.33 2.61 5.02
N ILE A 43 -6.16 2.71 4.01
CA ILE A 43 -6.35 1.69 2.98
C ILE A 43 -6.26 2.33 1.60
N TYR A 44 -5.69 1.61 0.66
CA TYR A 44 -5.80 1.88 -0.77
C TYR A 44 -6.63 0.78 -1.41
N GLU A 45 -7.78 1.12 -1.97
CA GLU A 45 -8.68 0.15 -2.60
C GLU A 45 -8.38 0.08 -4.10
N ASN A 46 -7.97 -1.08 -4.61
CA ASN A 46 -7.78 -1.28 -6.05
C ASN A 46 -9.14 -1.33 -6.78
N THR A 47 -10.15 -1.84 -6.10
CA THR A 47 -11.55 -1.81 -6.49
C THR A 47 -12.36 -1.16 -5.37
N LEU A 48 -13.03 -0.04 -5.65
CA LEU A 48 -13.71 0.76 -4.62
C LEU A 48 -14.78 -0.07 -3.89
N GLY A 49 -14.68 -0.16 -2.57
CA GLY A 49 -15.58 -0.94 -1.73
C GLY A 49 -15.25 -2.44 -1.65
N GLU A 50 -14.20 -2.92 -2.32
CA GLU A 50 -13.75 -4.31 -2.25
C GLU A 50 -12.46 -4.44 -1.45
N LEU A 51 -12.59 -4.87 -0.19
CA LEU A 51 -11.44 -5.03 0.72
C LEU A 51 -10.52 -6.19 0.31
N THR A 52 -11.01 -7.18 -0.45
CA THR A 52 -10.23 -8.31 -0.96
C THR A 52 -9.28 -7.95 -2.10
N ASP A 53 -9.43 -6.75 -2.66
CA ASP A 53 -8.55 -6.17 -3.66
C ASP A 53 -8.09 -4.78 -3.17
N SER A 54 -7.24 -4.79 -2.14
CA SER A 54 -6.82 -3.58 -1.44
C SER A 54 -5.42 -3.69 -0.84
N ILE A 55 -4.86 -2.56 -0.43
CA ILE A 55 -3.59 -2.48 0.29
C ILE A 55 -3.85 -1.73 1.59
N LEU A 56 -3.71 -2.43 2.71
CA LEU A 56 -3.72 -1.82 4.03
C LEU A 56 -2.35 -1.23 4.34
N ILE A 57 -2.34 0.03 4.76
CA ILE A 57 -1.12 0.75 5.15
C ILE A 57 -1.09 0.82 6.67
N THR A 58 0.01 0.38 7.27
CA THR A 58 0.21 0.41 8.72
C THR A 58 1.50 1.13 9.08
N ASN A 59 1.76 1.31 10.37
CA ASN A 59 3.03 1.85 10.85
C ASN A 59 4.21 0.86 10.72
N LYS A 60 3.99 -0.39 10.28
CA LYS A 60 5.05 -1.39 10.11
C LYS A 60 5.27 -1.81 8.67
N GLY A 61 4.24 -1.72 7.83
CA GLY A 61 4.33 -2.20 6.46
C GLY A 61 3.04 -2.07 5.69
N LEU A 62 2.91 -2.94 4.69
CA LEU A 62 1.76 -3.05 3.81
C LEU A 62 1.17 -4.46 3.96
N HIS A 63 -0.14 -4.56 4.23
CA HIS A 63 -0.87 -5.80 3.98
C HIS A 63 -1.51 -5.71 2.60
N VAL A 64 -1.07 -6.54 1.67
CA VAL A 64 -1.55 -6.56 0.29
C VAL A 64 -2.57 -7.67 0.17
N PHE A 65 -3.79 -7.30 -0.22
CA PHE A 65 -4.89 -8.20 -0.50
C PHE A 65 -5.10 -8.24 -2.01
N TYR A 66 -4.73 -9.36 -2.61
CA TYR A 66 -4.91 -9.57 -4.03
C TYR A 66 -4.99 -11.06 -4.33
N ASP A 67 -5.94 -11.45 -5.19
CA ASP A 67 -6.10 -12.83 -5.69
C ASP A 67 -6.13 -13.92 -4.59
N ASN A 68 -6.79 -13.62 -3.47
CA ASN A 68 -6.91 -14.49 -2.29
C ASN A 68 -5.57 -14.86 -1.59
N ASP A 69 -4.48 -14.15 -1.89
CA ASP A 69 -3.18 -14.37 -1.27
C ASP A 69 -2.75 -13.15 -0.45
N PRO A 70 -3.20 -13.04 0.82
CA PRO A 70 -2.83 -11.92 1.67
C PRO A 70 -1.34 -11.99 2.01
N ARG A 71 -0.61 -10.89 1.75
CA ARG A 71 0.82 -10.79 2.01
C ARG A 71 1.14 -9.59 2.88
N PHE A 72 2.03 -9.77 3.84
CA PHE A 72 2.58 -8.66 4.61
C PHE A 72 3.99 -8.31 4.12
N ILE A 73 4.21 -7.04 3.81
CA ILE A 73 5.49 -6.48 3.37
C ILE A 73 5.93 -5.46 4.41
N ALA A 74 6.85 -5.84 5.30
CA ALA A 74 7.43 -4.93 6.28
C ALA A 74 8.29 -3.86 5.59
N PHE A 75 8.18 -2.60 6.00
CA PHE A 75 8.99 -1.53 5.41
C PHE A 75 10.48 -1.74 5.60
N ASP A 76 10.89 -2.29 6.75
CA ASP A 76 12.29 -2.60 7.06
C ASP A 76 12.88 -3.71 6.17
N ASN A 77 12.02 -4.50 5.52
CA ASN A 77 12.44 -5.54 4.58
C ASN A 77 12.54 -5.04 3.14
N ILE A 78 12.15 -3.79 2.84
CA ILE A 78 12.17 -3.24 1.47
C ILE A 78 13.56 -2.67 1.17
N GLU A 79 14.25 -3.31 0.22
CA GLU A 79 15.57 -2.89 -0.26
C GLU A 79 15.47 -1.89 -1.42
N ASP A 80 14.53 -2.10 -2.35
CA ASP A 80 14.36 -1.21 -3.50
C ASP A 80 12.89 -1.18 -3.94
N VAL A 81 12.49 -0.07 -4.54
CA VAL A 81 11.14 0.15 -5.06
C VAL A 81 11.27 0.71 -6.47
N LYS A 82 10.70 0.02 -7.45
CA LYS A 82 10.68 0.48 -8.84
C LYS A 82 9.27 0.81 -9.28
N CYS A 83 9.07 2.09 -9.58
CA CYS A 83 7.88 2.54 -10.29
C CYS A 83 7.97 2.11 -11.76
N PRO A 84 6.83 1.77 -12.40
CA PRO A 84 6.80 1.47 -13.82
C PRO A 84 7.31 2.67 -14.62
N SER A 85 8.15 2.40 -15.63
CA SER A 85 8.74 3.41 -16.51
C SER A 85 7.83 3.82 -17.68
N ASP A 86 6.78 3.03 -17.95
CA ASP A 86 5.84 3.26 -19.03
C ASP A 86 4.38 3.17 -18.54
N LYS A 87 3.47 3.72 -19.33
CA LYS A 87 2.02 3.72 -19.04
C LYS A 87 1.33 2.39 -19.37
N VAL A 88 2.02 1.48 -20.05
CA VAL A 88 1.45 0.23 -20.56
C VAL A 88 1.47 -0.86 -19.48
N ASN A 89 2.54 -0.90 -18.68
CA ASN A 89 2.73 -1.80 -17.54
C ASN A 89 2.53 -1.08 -16.19
N GLY A 90 1.76 0.01 -16.20
CA GLY A 90 1.67 0.99 -15.11
C GLY A 90 0.66 0.65 -14.02
N ASP A 91 0.45 -0.63 -13.69
CA ASP A 91 -0.61 -1.10 -12.79
C ASP A 91 -0.09 -1.77 -11.51
N ALA A 92 1.23 -1.90 -11.37
CA ALA A 92 1.85 -2.46 -10.18
C ALA A 92 3.19 -1.79 -9.85
N LEU A 93 3.53 -1.82 -8.57
CA LEU A 93 4.82 -1.41 -8.03
C LEU A 93 5.70 -2.65 -7.85
N SER A 94 6.92 -2.64 -8.38
CA SER A 94 7.89 -3.70 -8.09
C SER A 94 8.65 -3.37 -6.81
N VAL A 95 8.63 -4.27 -5.84
CA VAL A 95 9.29 -4.14 -4.55
C VAL A 95 10.32 -5.25 -4.42
N LYS A 96 11.59 -4.88 -4.28
CA LYS A 96 12.67 -5.81 -3.96
C LYS A 96 12.86 -5.84 -2.45
N LEU A 97 12.84 -7.05 -1.89
CA LEU A 97 13.10 -7.28 -0.47
C LEU A 97 14.58 -7.59 -0.21
N THR A 98 15.01 -7.47 1.04
CA THR A 98 16.40 -7.70 1.49
C THR A 98 16.90 -9.13 1.28
N ASP A 99 15.99 -10.09 1.13
CA ASP A 99 16.28 -11.48 0.78
C ASP A 99 16.39 -11.71 -0.76
N ASN A 100 16.38 -10.62 -1.54
CA ASN A 100 16.29 -10.59 -3.01
C ASN A 100 14.96 -11.06 -3.60
N THR A 101 13.93 -11.30 -2.79
CA THR A 101 12.58 -11.58 -3.29
C THR A 101 12.04 -10.36 -4.04
N LEU A 102 11.46 -10.58 -5.23
CA LEU A 102 10.76 -9.55 -5.99
C LEU A 102 9.25 -9.75 -5.84
N LEU A 103 8.58 -8.75 -5.29
CA LEU A 103 7.14 -8.71 -5.15
C LEU A 103 6.54 -7.67 -6.09
N SER A 104 5.34 -7.98 -6.61
CA SER A 104 4.53 -7.05 -7.37
C SER A 104 3.35 -6.62 -6.50
N VAL A 105 3.25 -5.32 -6.20
CA VAL A 105 2.17 -4.74 -5.41
C VAL A 105 1.19 -4.06 -6.36
N PRO A 106 -0.03 -4.60 -6.57
CA PRO A 106 -0.98 -4.06 -7.53
C PRO A 106 -1.55 -2.73 -7.02
N VAL A 107 -1.47 -1.69 -7.85
CA VAL A 107 -2.03 -0.35 -7.58
C VAL A 107 -2.82 0.06 -8.81
N ARG A 108 -4.09 -0.36 -8.89
CA ARG A 108 -4.83 -0.46 -10.15
C ARG A 108 -6.00 0.50 -10.31
N ASN A 109 -6.41 1.15 -9.23
CA ASN A 109 -7.60 1.98 -9.26
C ASN A 109 -7.38 3.32 -10.01
N GLY A 110 -8.46 3.85 -10.60
CA GLY A 110 -8.52 5.19 -11.17
C GLY A 110 -8.33 5.30 -12.70
N ARG A 111 -8.87 6.40 -13.28
CA ARG A 111 -8.63 6.82 -14.67
C ARG A 111 -7.18 7.30 -14.93
N GLY A 112 -6.32 7.24 -13.92
CA GLY A 112 -4.94 7.73 -13.91
C GLY A 112 -3.96 6.76 -13.27
N ARG A 113 -4.09 5.45 -13.56
CA ARG A 113 -3.31 4.32 -12.99
C ARG A 113 -1.83 4.65 -12.75
N PHE A 114 -1.15 5.17 -13.76
CA PHE A 114 0.27 5.55 -13.66
C PHE A 114 0.57 6.57 -12.55
N ARG A 115 -0.29 7.58 -12.36
CA ARG A 115 -0.13 8.59 -11.30
C ARG A 115 -0.29 7.95 -9.93
N ASP A 116 -1.25 7.05 -9.78
CA ASP A 116 -1.52 6.41 -8.50
C ASP A 116 -0.37 5.47 -8.12
N VAL A 117 0.11 4.65 -9.06
CA VAL A 117 1.33 3.83 -8.85
C VAL A 117 2.54 4.68 -8.53
N PHE A 118 2.72 5.80 -9.22
CA PHE A 118 3.87 6.68 -8.99
C PHE A 118 3.84 7.32 -7.60
N GLU A 119 2.72 7.91 -7.19
CA GLU A 119 2.60 8.52 -5.85
C GLU A 119 2.60 7.46 -4.75
N PHE A 120 2.03 6.28 -4.99
CA PHE A 120 2.12 5.15 -4.06
C PHE A 120 3.57 4.67 -3.90
N GLY A 121 4.30 4.48 -5.01
CA GLY A 121 5.71 4.14 -5.00
C GLY A 121 6.56 5.16 -4.25
N ARG A 122 6.32 6.47 -4.45
CA ARG A 122 6.98 7.54 -3.67
C ARG A 122 6.69 7.48 -2.19
N PHE A 123 5.47 7.10 -1.81
CA PHE A 123 5.14 6.85 -0.42
C PHE A 123 5.95 5.69 0.14
N VAL A 124 5.98 4.55 -0.56
CA VAL A 124 6.70 3.35 -0.11
C VAL A 124 8.19 3.62 0.04
N MET A 125 8.85 4.22 -0.96
CA MET A 125 10.27 4.61 -0.90
C MET A 125 10.56 5.41 0.37
N ARG A 126 9.76 6.47 0.61
CA ARG A 126 9.95 7.29 1.81
C ARG A 126 9.69 6.52 3.09
N ALA A 127 8.68 5.64 3.10
CA ALA A 127 8.32 4.84 4.28
C ALA A 127 9.43 3.86 4.66
N SER A 128 10.08 3.21 3.68
CA SER A 128 11.20 2.29 3.89
C SER A 128 12.57 2.96 4.05
N GLY A 129 12.65 4.29 3.94
CA GLY A 129 13.89 5.04 4.21
C GLY A 129 14.79 5.26 2.99
N HIS A 130 14.26 5.05 1.78
CA HIS A 130 14.89 5.37 0.50
C HIS A 130 14.47 6.75 -0.05
#